data_AF-A0AAW2JNU9-F1
#
_entry.id   AF-A0AAW2JNU9-F1
#
_cell.length_a   1.000
_cell.length_b   1.000
_cell.length_c   1.000
_cell.angle_alpha   90.00
_cell.angle_beta   90.00
_cell.angle_gamma   90.00
#
_symmetry.space_group_name_H-M   'P 1'
#
loop_
_entity.id
_entity.type
_entity.pdbx_description
1 polymer ?
#
loop_
_entity_poly.entity_id
_entity_poly.type
_entity_poly.pdbx_seq_one_letter_code
_entity_poly.pdbx_strand_id
1 'polypeptide(L)'
;MHIEKNMFDNIQYCDGYKGKIKDNLNTREDLKIICNQSELEHDEMRPNVMPKAVYNVAKEQKRRICEWISHLKFSDGYASNLAWCVDMKELWGFTA
;
A
#
# COMPACT_ATOMS: atom_id res chain seq x y z
N MET A 1 -8.27 -0.84 18.52
CA MET A 1 -7.94 -1.32 17.17
C MET A 1 -6.69 -0.59 16.67
N HIS A 2 -5.52 -0.88 17.26
CA HIS A 2 -4.26 -0.23 16.89
C HIS A 2 -3.45 -1.08 15.90
N ILE A 3 -3.53 -2.41 15.99
CA ILE A 3 -2.71 -3.33 15.19
C ILE A 3 -3.26 -3.41 13.76
N GLU A 4 -4.57 -3.48 13.64
CA GLU A 4 -5.33 -3.58 12.40
C GLU A 4 -5.24 -2.27 11.63
N LYS A 5 -5.39 -1.13 12.32
CA LYS A 5 -5.15 0.19 11.73
C LYS A 5 -3.71 0.32 11.22
N ASN A 6 -2.72 -0.10 12.02
CA ASN A 6 -1.31 -0.08 11.61
C ASN A 6 -1.04 -0.99 10.40
N MET A 7 -1.65 -2.17 10.32
CA MET A 7 -1.52 -3.06 9.17
C MET A 7 -2.08 -2.40 7.90
N PHE A 8 -3.28 -1.82 7.98
CA PHE A 8 -3.92 -1.15 6.84
C PHE A 8 -3.17 0.11 6.42
N ASP A 9 -2.67 0.90 7.37
CA ASP A 9 -1.83 2.07 7.07
C ASP A 9 -0.51 1.65 6.40
N ASN A 10 0.11 0.52 6.81
CA ASN A 10 1.28 -0.03 6.12
C ASN A 10 1.00 -0.45 4.67
N ILE A 11 -0.16 -1.02 4.39
CA ILE A 11 -0.57 -1.35 3.01
C ILE A 11 -0.70 -0.07 2.16
N GLN A 12 -1.21 1.03 2.72
CA GLN A 12 -1.25 2.32 2.00
C GLN A 12 0.15 2.83 1.64
N TYR A 13 1.14 2.65 2.52
CA TYR A 13 2.53 3.04 2.25
C TYR A 13 3.16 2.25 1.10
N CYS A 14 2.86 0.95 1.02
CA CYS A 14 3.38 0.05 -0.02
C CYS A 14 2.92 0.43 -1.43
N ASP A 15 1.79 1.12 -1.57
CA ASP A 15 1.22 1.46 -2.86
C ASP A 15 1.19 2.97 -3.16
N GLY A 16 1.88 3.76 -2.34
CA GLY A 16 2.09 5.19 -2.61
C GLY A 16 0.79 5.99 -2.60
N TYR A 17 -0.10 5.70 -1.65
CA TYR A 17 -1.27 6.54 -1.42
C TYR A 17 -0.86 7.98 -1.07
N LYS A 18 -1.61 8.97 -1.59
CA LYS A 18 -1.36 10.43 -1.52
C LYS A 18 -0.45 10.88 -0.36
N GLY A 19 0.83 11.13 -0.66
CA GLY A 19 1.79 11.72 0.28
C GLY A 19 2.34 10.79 1.36
N LYS A 20 1.87 9.54 1.43
CA LYS A 20 2.36 8.49 2.34
C LYS A 20 3.22 7.50 1.56
N ILE A 21 4.30 7.96 0.92
CA ILE A 21 5.29 7.06 0.30
C ILE A 21 6.54 7.03 1.16
N LYS A 22 7.00 5.82 1.51
CA LYS A 22 8.30 5.63 2.17
C LYS A 22 9.41 5.29 1.18
N ASP A 23 9.04 5.11 -0.10
CA ASP A 23 9.97 4.82 -1.19
C ASP A 23 10.67 6.12 -1.62
N ASN A 24 11.98 6.16 -1.41
CA ASN A 24 12.86 7.27 -1.79
C ASN A 24 14.20 6.72 -2.27
N LEU A 25 15.05 7.57 -2.86
CA LEU A 25 16.34 7.17 -3.41
C LEU A 25 17.25 6.50 -2.36
N ASN A 26 17.32 7.06 -1.14
CA ASN A 26 18.13 6.46 -0.08
C ASN A 26 17.62 5.06 0.29
N THR A 27 16.30 4.89 0.35
CA THR A 27 15.68 3.57 0.60
C THR A 27 15.96 2.58 -0.53
N ARG A 28 16.15 3.02 -1.78
CA ARG A 28 16.57 2.16 -2.90
C ARG A 28 18.04 1.76 -2.83
N GLU A 29 18.91 2.66 -2.39
CA GLU A 29 20.31 2.34 -2.10
C GLU A 29 20.43 1.37 -0.92
N ASP A 30 19.65 1.59 0.14
CA ASP A 30 19.58 0.67 1.29
C ASP A 30 19.07 -0.71 0.84
N LEU A 31 18.05 -0.77 -0.03
CA LEU A 31 17.54 -2.02 -0.58
C LEU A 31 18.61 -2.79 -1.34
N LYS A 32 19.47 -2.12 -2.12
CA LYS A 32 20.59 -2.75 -2.84
C LYS A 32 21.60 -3.41 -1.89
N ILE A 33 21.82 -2.82 -0.72
CA ILE A 33 22.78 -3.30 0.27
C ILE A 33 22.17 -4.41 1.14
N ILE A 34 20.91 -4.25 1.55
CA ILE A 34 20.26 -5.08 2.58
C ILE A 34 19.45 -6.23 1.96
N CYS A 35 18.93 -6.05 0.73
CA CYS A 35 18.02 -6.99 0.09
C CYS A 35 18.54 -7.44 -1.28
N ASN A 36 18.45 -8.75 -1.57
CA ASN A 36 18.81 -9.30 -2.88
C ASN A 36 17.65 -9.17 -3.89
N GLN A 37 17.15 -7.95 -4.13
CA GLN A 37 16.04 -7.64 -5.05
C GLN A 37 16.50 -6.71 -6.17
N SER A 38 17.32 -7.24 -7.08
CA SER A 38 17.90 -6.49 -8.21
C SER A 38 16.85 -5.88 -9.15
N GLU A 39 15.65 -6.45 -9.22
CA GLU A 39 14.53 -5.94 -10.01
C GLU A 39 13.98 -4.58 -9.52
N LEU A 40 14.27 -4.23 -8.26
CA LEU A 40 13.86 -2.98 -7.63
C LEU A 40 15.01 -1.99 -7.47
N GLU A 41 16.20 -2.28 -8.00
CA GLU A 41 17.32 -1.34 -7.97
C GLU A 41 17.03 -0.08 -8.79
N HIS A 42 17.54 1.04 -8.30
CA HIS A 42 17.44 2.30 -9.04
C HIS A 42 18.35 2.25 -10.27
N ASP A 43 17.80 2.58 -11.44
CA ASP A 43 18.57 2.66 -12.68
C ASP A 43 19.24 4.04 -12.79
N GLU A 44 20.55 4.10 -12.61
CA GLU A 44 21.35 5.32 -12.73
C GLU A 44 21.26 5.97 -14.12
N MET A 45 20.97 5.20 -15.17
CA MET A 45 20.75 5.73 -16.53
C MET A 45 19.36 6.35 -16.70
N ARG A 46 18.42 6.03 -15.80
CA ARG A 46 17.05 6.54 -15.78
C ARG A 46 16.69 7.08 -14.39
N PRO A 47 17.34 8.17 -13.94
CA PRO A 47 17.21 8.67 -12.56
C PRO A 47 15.79 9.12 -12.18
N ASN A 48 14.91 9.36 -13.16
CA ASN A 48 13.52 9.73 -12.93
C ASN A 48 12.55 8.54 -12.89
N VAL A 49 13.03 7.30 -13.08
CA VAL A 49 12.19 6.10 -13.13
C VAL A 49 12.51 5.22 -11.92
N MET A 50 11.58 5.15 -10.97
CA MET A 50 11.64 4.17 -9.90
C MET A 50 10.88 2.91 -10.34
N PRO A 51 11.51 1.72 -10.38
CA PRO A 51 10.81 0.48 -10.69
C PRO A 51 9.68 0.26 -9.68
N LYS A 52 8.48 -0.02 -10.17
CA LYS A 52 7.35 -0.33 -9.29
C LYS A 52 7.62 -1.65 -8.57
N ALA A 53 7.24 -1.70 -7.29
CA ALA A 53 7.23 -2.96 -6.57
C ALA A 53 6.35 -4.00 -7.29
N VAL A 54 6.75 -5.28 -7.23
CA VAL A 54 6.04 -6.40 -7.87
C VAL A 54 4.60 -6.52 -7.36
N TYR A 55 4.34 -6.06 -6.14
CA TYR A 55 3.03 -6.04 -5.49
C TYR A 55 2.24 -4.74 -5.71
N ASN A 56 2.66 -3.85 -6.62
CA ASN A 56 1.91 -2.63 -6.91
C ASN A 56 0.53 -2.99 -7.51
N VAL A 57 -0.52 -2.47 -6.88
CA VAL A 57 -1.91 -2.78 -7.21
C VAL A 57 -2.41 -1.71 -8.17
N ALA A 58 -2.83 -2.09 -9.37
CA ALA A 58 -3.43 -1.16 -10.32
C ALA A 58 -4.76 -0.62 -9.79
N LYS A 59 -5.18 0.58 -10.23
CA LYS A 59 -6.42 1.25 -9.76
C LYS A 59 -7.65 0.33 -9.80
N GLU A 60 -7.82 -0.46 -10.85
CA GLU A 60 -8.92 -1.41 -10.99
C GLU A 60 -8.84 -2.57 -9.98
N GLN A 61 -7.63 -3.05 -9.69
CA GLN A 61 -7.41 -4.08 -8.68
C GLN A 61 -7.71 -3.52 -7.28
N LYS A 62 -7.34 -2.25 -6.99
CA LYS A 62 -7.70 -1.58 -5.74
C LYS A 62 -9.21 -1.53 -5.57
N ARG A 63 -9.95 -1.13 -6.62
CA ARG A 63 -11.41 -1.09 -6.59
C ARG A 63 -12.02 -2.43 -6.21
N ARG A 64 -11.53 -3.52 -6.79
CA ARG A 64 -11.98 -4.88 -6.47
C ARG A 64 -11.69 -5.27 -5.02
N ILE A 65 -10.51 -4.92 -4.51
CA ILE A 65 -10.13 -5.18 -3.12
C ILE A 65 -11.02 -4.37 -2.16
N CYS A 66 -11.24 -3.08 -2.42
CA CYS A 66 -12.10 -2.21 -1.62
C CYS A 66 -13.55 -2.71 -1.61
N GLU A 67 -14.07 -3.11 -2.78
CA GLU A 67 -15.40 -3.72 -2.91
C GLU A 67 -15.49 -5.03 -2.13
N TRP A 68 -14.46 -5.86 -2.14
CA TRP A 68 -14.44 -7.08 -1.33
C TRP A 68 -14.43 -6.75 0.18
N ILE A 69 -13.62 -5.79 0.62
CA ILE A 69 -13.54 -5.38 2.03
C ILE A 69 -14.87 -4.76 2.51
N SER A 70 -15.55 -3.98 1.68
CA SER A 70 -16.84 -3.37 2.06
C SER A 70 -17.95 -4.38 2.31
N HIS A 71 -17.85 -5.57 1.71
CA HIS A 71 -18.80 -6.68 1.90
C HIS A 71 -18.35 -7.68 2.97
N LEU A 72 -17.12 -7.53 3.49
CA LEU A 72 -16.54 -8.43 4.45
C LEU A 72 -17.22 -8.26 5.82
N LYS A 73 -17.83 -9.32 6.34
CA LYS A 73 -18.45 -9.34 7.67
C LYS A 73 -17.70 -10.31 8.57
N PHE A 74 -17.20 -9.79 9.68
CA PHE A 74 -16.59 -10.61 10.71
C PHE A 74 -17.62 -10.91 11.80
N SER A 75 -17.58 -12.12 12.35
CA SER A 75 -18.45 -12.53 13.46
C SER A 75 -18.02 -11.90 14.79
N ASP A 76 -16.77 -11.44 14.88
CA ASP A 76 -16.20 -10.80 16.05
C ASP A 76 -16.03 -9.28 15.84
N GLY A 77 -16.19 -8.53 16.95
CA GLY A 77 -16.13 -7.06 16.95
C GLY A 77 -14.78 -6.47 16.54
N TYR A 78 -13.73 -7.30 16.46
CA TYR A 78 -12.34 -6.88 16.24
C TYR A 78 -12.14 -6.28 14.84
N ALA A 79 -12.74 -6.90 13.83
CA ALA A 79 -12.60 -6.51 12.43
C ALA A 79 -13.93 -5.99 11.84
N SER A 80 -14.98 -5.89 12.66
CA SER A 80 -16.33 -5.45 12.27
C SER A 80 -16.37 -4.05 11.65
N ASN A 81 -15.40 -3.18 11.97
CA ASN A 81 -15.35 -1.80 11.47
C ASN A 81 -14.52 -1.62 10.19
N LEU A 82 -13.92 -2.67 9.62
CA LEU A 82 -13.07 -2.56 8.43
C LEU A 82 -13.82 -2.00 7.21
N ALA A 83 -15.08 -2.39 7.04
CA ALA A 83 -15.93 -1.89 5.95
C ALA A 83 -16.13 -0.37 6.00
N TRP A 84 -16.16 0.22 7.21
CA TRP A 84 -16.31 1.67 7.39
C TRP A 84 -15.07 2.46 7.01
N CYS A 85 -13.90 1.81 7.05
CA CYS A 85 -12.67 2.50 6.73
C CYS A 85 -12.51 2.62 5.20
N VAL A 86 -13.27 1.89 4.37
CA VAL A 86 -13.11 1.93 2.90
C VAL A 86 -13.90 3.08 2.28
N ASP A 87 -13.20 4.00 1.59
CA ASP A 87 -13.83 4.96 0.67
C ASP A 87 -13.70 4.49 -0.79
N MET A 88 -14.83 4.20 -1.43
CA MET A 88 -14.90 3.77 -2.82
C MET A 88 -14.59 4.88 -3.84
N LYS A 89 -14.61 6.16 -3.44
CA LYS A 89 -14.27 7.30 -4.31
C LYS A 89 -12.76 7.53 -4.34
N GLU A 90 -12.11 7.52 -3.19
CA GLU A 90 -10.66 7.72 -3.10
C GLU A 90 -9.85 6.42 -3.17
N LEU A 91 -10.52 5.26 -3.11
CA LEU A 91 -9.97 3.88 -3.11
C LEU A 91 -9.02 3.59 -1.93
N TRP A 92 -8.43 4.60 -1.29
CA TRP A 92 -7.67 4.53 -0.04
C TRP A 92 -7.83 5.77 0.85
N GLY A 93 -8.91 6.53 0.69
CA GLY A 93 -9.30 7.59 1.62
C GLY A 93 -9.94 7.01 2.86
N PHE A 94 -9.15 6.45 3.78
CA PHE A 94 -9.69 5.97 5.05
C PHE A 94 -10.01 7.18 5.93
N THR A 95 -11.29 7.55 6.03
CA THR A 95 -11.74 8.63 6.93
C THR A 95 -11.53 8.19 8.37
N ALA A 96 -10.75 8.98 9.10
CA ALA A 96 -10.43 8.76 10.51
C ALA A 96 -11.65 8.90 11.42
#